data_AF-A0A518H4P5-F1
#
_entry.id   AF-A0A518H4P5-F1
#
_cell.length_a   1.000
_cell.length_b   1.000
_cell.length_c   1.000
_cell.angle_alpha   90.00
_cell.angle_beta   90.00
_cell.angle_gamma   90.00
#
_symmetry.space_group_name_H-M   'P 1'
#
loop_
_entity.id
_entity.type
_entity.pdbx_description
1 polymer ?
#
loop_
_entity_poly.entity_id
_entity_poly.type
_entity_poly.pdbx_seq_one_letter_code
_entity_poly.pdbx_strand_id
1 'polypeptide(L)'
;MPLIEFTIKHERTEADAKARLEMAVDEAKRRYGPMIQKVEWSPDRDAVRLSATGALAEMRVDAERIHASIDLPLLSGLLGGRMATGLKEIIRKQLA
;
A
#
# COMPACT_ATOMS: atom_id res chain seq x y z
N MET A 1 6.63 10.62 -10.40
CA MET A 1 5.34 10.18 -10.99
C MET A 1 5.17 8.76 -10.53
N PRO A 2 4.05 8.39 -9.87
CA PRO A 2 3.87 7.03 -9.39
C PRO A 2 3.87 6.08 -10.59
N LEU A 3 4.62 4.98 -10.48
CA LEU A 3 4.67 4.01 -11.57
C LEU A 3 3.37 3.20 -11.67
N ILE A 4 2.66 3.13 -10.55
CA ILE A 4 1.45 2.35 -10.37
C ILE A 4 0.49 3.16 -9.51
N GLU A 5 -0.71 3.40 -10.01
CA GLU A 5 -1.79 4.04 -9.27
C GLU A 5 -3.06 3.20 -9.42
N PHE A 6 -3.74 2.93 -8.31
CA PHE A 6 -5.02 2.24 -8.29
C PHE A 6 -5.99 2.97 -7.38
N THR A 7 -7.21 3.13 -7.88
CA THR A 7 -8.35 3.55 -7.08
C THR A 7 -9.37 2.42 -7.13
N ILE A 8 -9.78 1.91 -5.97
CA ILE A 8 -10.78 0.84 -5.86
C ILE A 8 -11.96 1.40 -5.08
N LYS A 9 -13.16 1.37 -5.68
CA LYS A 9 -14.39 1.68 -4.97
C LYS A 9 -14.74 0.50 -4.05
N HIS A 10 -15.05 0.77 -2.79
CA HIS A 10 -15.58 -0.23 -1.87
C HIS A 10 -17.02 0.11 -1.49
N GLU A 11 -17.86 -0.91 -1.36
CA GLU A 11 -19.23 -0.80 -0.83
C GLU A 11 -19.25 -1.06 0.69
N ARG A 12 -18.19 -0.64 1.36
CA ARG A 12 -17.92 -0.93 2.78
C ARG A 12 -17.99 0.35 3.60
N THR A 13 -18.21 0.20 4.90
CA THR A 13 -18.09 1.32 5.84
C THR A 13 -16.64 1.81 5.90
N GLU A 14 -16.45 3.09 6.25
CA GLU A 14 -15.11 3.67 6.41
C GLU A 14 -14.28 2.91 7.47
N ALA A 15 -14.93 2.45 8.56
CA ALA A 15 -14.28 1.67 9.60
C ALA A 15 -13.76 0.31 9.07
N ASP A 16 -14.56 -0.39 8.26
CA ASP A 16 -14.14 -1.65 7.63
C ASP A 16 -12.99 -1.45 6.64
N ALA A 17 -13.04 -0.34 5.89
CA ALA A 17 -12.00 0.00 4.93
C ALA A 17 -10.68 0.36 5.62
N LYS A 18 -10.72 1.08 6.75
CA LYS A 18 -9.54 1.32 7.62
C LYS A 18 -8.96 0.02 8.16
N ALA A 19 -9.79 -0.86 8.72
CA ALA A 19 -9.33 -2.14 9.25
C ALA A 19 -8.64 -3.00 8.17
N ARG A 20 -9.18 -3.01 6.94
CA ARG A 20 -8.55 -3.71 5.82
C ARG A 20 -7.25 -3.07 5.35
N LEU A 21 -7.15 -1.74 5.38
CA LEU A 21 -5.89 -1.04 5.10
C LEU A 21 -4.82 -1.43 6.12
N GLU A 22 -5.16 -1.50 7.41
CA GLU A 22 -4.25 -1.99 8.46
C GLU A 22 -3.81 -3.43 8.18
N MET A 23 -4.75 -4.33 7.85
CA MET A 23 -4.43 -5.72 7.48
C MET A 23 -3.50 -5.81 6.25
N ALA A 24 -3.70 -4.95 5.25
CA ALA A 24 -2.85 -4.89 4.06
C ALA A 24 -1.42 -4.45 4.41
N VAL A 25 -1.28 -3.45 5.29
CA VAL A 25 0.03 -2.98 5.77
C VAL A 25 0.72 -4.04 6.62
N ASP A 26 -0.01 -4.74 7.49
CA ASP A 26 0.56 -5.81 8.31
C ASP A 26 1.00 -7.00 7.45
N GLU A 27 0.25 -7.35 6.41
CA GLU A 27 0.68 -8.35 5.44
C GLU A 27 1.94 -7.91 4.69
N ALA A 28 2.00 -6.65 4.25
CA ALA A 28 3.19 -6.10 3.62
C ALA A 28 4.40 -6.14 4.56
N LYS A 29 4.22 -5.83 5.85
CA LYS A 29 5.27 -5.93 6.88
C LYS A 29 5.71 -7.36 7.11
N ARG A 30 4.81 -8.33 7.16
CA ARG A 30 5.18 -9.75 7.31
C ARG A 30 5.99 -10.25 6.13
N ARG A 31 5.60 -9.86 4.90
CA ARG A 31 6.20 -10.39 3.68
C ARG A 31 7.48 -9.65 3.26
N TYR A 32 7.54 -8.34 3.50
CA TYR A 32 8.62 -7.46 3.05
C TYR A 32 9.34 -6.73 4.19
N GLY A 33 9.08 -7.09 5.46
CA GLY A 33 9.65 -6.45 6.64
C GLY A 33 11.14 -6.12 6.56
N PRO A 34 12.02 -7.04 6.11
CA PRO A 34 13.45 -6.76 5.95
C PRO A 34 13.78 -5.64 4.95
N MET A 35 12.85 -5.33 4.04
CA MET A 35 12.99 -4.28 3.04
C MET A 35 12.22 -3.01 3.40
N ILE A 36 11.30 -3.05 4.37
CA ILE A 36 10.55 -1.87 4.80
C ILE A 36 11.40 -1.06 5.76
N GLN A 37 11.67 0.19 5.37
CA GLN A 37 12.48 1.12 6.14
C GLN A 37 11.62 1.95 7.08
N LYS A 38 10.41 2.33 6.64
CA LYS A 38 9.52 3.20 7.41
C LYS A 38 8.06 2.94 7.06
N VAL A 39 7.19 3.02 8.07
CA VAL A 39 5.74 3.04 7.91
C VAL A 39 5.19 4.20 8.73
N GLU A 40 4.53 5.13 8.07
CA GLU A 40 3.97 6.35 8.65
C GLU A 40 2.48 6.35 8.43
N TRP A 41 1.71 6.35 9.52
CA TRP A 41 0.26 6.47 9.47
C TRP A 41 -0.16 7.92 9.67
N SER A 42 -1.27 8.31 9.04
CA SER A 42 -1.99 9.52 9.44
C SER A 42 -2.53 9.38 10.87
N PRO A 43 -2.81 10.49 11.58
CA PRO A 43 -3.39 10.45 12.91
C PRO A 43 -4.70 9.65 12.97
N ASP A 44 -5.53 9.78 11.93
CA ASP A 44 -6.84 9.14 11.84
C ASP A 44 -6.80 7.71 11.26
N ARG A 45 -5.59 7.21 10.96
CA ARG A 45 -5.29 5.91 10.35
C ARG A 45 -6.06 5.61 9.06
N ASP A 46 -6.45 6.66 8.35
CA ASP A 46 -7.05 6.61 7.04
C ASP A 46 -6.02 6.63 5.90
N ALA A 47 -4.77 6.98 6.20
CA ALA A 47 -3.69 7.02 5.24
C ALA A 47 -2.39 6.45 5.81
N VAL A 48 -1.59 5.88 4.94
CA VAL A 48 -0.30 5.30 5.28
C VAL A 48 0.71 5.50 4.15
N ARG A 49 1.92 5.87 4.55
CA ARG A 49 3.10 5.91 3.68
C ARG A 49 4.08 4.85 4.11
N LEU A 50 4.42 3.95 3.19
CA LEU A 50 5.32 2.83 3.38
C LEU A 50 6.53 3.04 2.48
N SER A 51 7.67 3.30 3.12
CA SER A 51 8.97 3.43 2.46
C SER A 51 9.70 2.11 2.57
N ALA A 52 10.05 1.53 1.43
CA ALA A 52 10.83 0.30 1.35
C ALA A 52 12.04 0.49 0.44
N THR A 53 13.02 -0.40 0.55
CA THR A 53 14.20 -0.41 -0.31
C THR A 53 13.77 -0.53 -1.77
N GLY A 54 13.83 0.59 -2.49
CA GLY A 54 13.49 0.71 -3.90
C GLY A 54 12.00 0.86 -4.24
N ALA A 55 11.15 1.09 -3.25
CA ALA A 55 9.73 1.38 -3.46
C ALA A 55 9.19 2.37 -2.42
N LEU A 56 8.27 3.21 -2.85
CA LEU A 56 7.48 4.07 -1.97
C LEU A 56 6.01 3.78 -2.27
N ALA A 57 5.26 3.32 -1.27
CA ALA A 57 3.82 3.15 -1.39
C ALA A 57 3.11 4.17 -0.52
N GLU A 58 2.11 4.84 -1.08
CA GLU A 58 1.18 5.70 -0.37
C GLU A 58 -0.22 5.15 -0.58
N MET A 59 -0.96 4.96 0.51
CA MET A 59 -2.31 4.42 0.48
C MET A 59 -3.21 5.29 1.35
N ARG A 60 -4.44 5.54 0.90
CA ARG A 60 -5.45 6.33 1.59
C ARG A 60 -6.83 5.72 1.38
N VAL A 61 -7.62 5.65 2.43
CA VAL A 61 -9.02 5.24 2.43
C VAL A 61 -9.86 6.51 2.56
N ASP A 62 -10.93 6.60 1.79
CA ASP A 62 -12.03 7.53 2.01
C ASP A 62 -13.35 6.76 2.17
N ALA A 63 -14.48 7.48 2.28
CA ALA A 63 -15.77 6.85 2.56
C ALA A 63 -16.24 5.87 1.45
N GLU A 64 -15.73 6.01 0.22
CA GLU A 64 -16.17 5.21 -0.92
C GLU A 64 -15.03 4.50 -1.66
N ARG A 65 -13.80 4.97 -1.51
CA ARG A 65 -12.66 4.60 -2.35
C ARG A 65 -11.39 4.45 -1.54
N ILE A 66 -10.58 3.51 -1.99
CA ILE A 66 -9.21 3.33 -1.56
C ILE A 66 -8.31 3.77 -2.70
N HIS A 67 -7.42 4.72 -2.42
CA HIS A 67 -6.40 5.23 -3.31
C HIS A 67 -5.07 4.62 -2.90
N ALA A 68 -4.37 3.99 -3.83
CA ALA A 68 -3.05 3.45 -3.59
C ALA A 68 -2.12 3.84 -4.75
N SER A 69 -0.99 4.45 -4.42
CA SER A 69 0.07 4.78 -5.36
C SER A 69 1.36 4.10 -4.93
N ILE A 70 2.07 3.50 -5.89
CA ILE A 70 3.40 2.92 -5.68
C ILE A 70 4.35 3.58 -6.66
N ASP A 71 5.32 4.31 -6.12
CA ASP A 71 6.48 4.81 -6.83
C ASP A 71 7.64 3.81 -6.70
N LEU A 72 8.37 3.61 -7.80
CA LEU A 72 9.49 2.68 -7.90
C LEU A 72 10.72 3.44 -8.40
N PRO A 73 11.31 4.31 -7.57
CA PRO A 73 12.45 5.12 -7.98
C PRO A 73 13.70 4.28 -8.33
N LEU A 74 13.76 3.01 -7.90
CA LEU A 74 14.84 2.05 -8.18
C LEU A 74 14.39 0.92 -9.12
N LEU A 75 13.77 1.24 -10.25
CA LEU A 75 13.51 0.28 -11.33
C LEU A 75 14.77 -0.35 -11.96
N SER A 76 15.98 0.04 -11.55
CA SER A 76 17.23 -0.51 -12.08
C SER A 76 17.60 -1.91 -11.57
N GLY A 77 16.85 -2.48 -10.62
CA GLY A 77 17.11 -3.82 -10.06
C GLY A 77 15.89 -4.74 -10.08
N LEU A 78 16.12 -6.02 -10.41
CA LEU A 78 15.13 -7.12 -10.44
C LEU A 78 14.26 -7.24 -9.16
N LEU A 79 14.74 -6.71 -8.03
CA LEU A 79 14.10 -6.74 -6.71
C LEU A 79 12.94 -5.73 -6.58
N GLY A 80 13.04 -4.54 -7.18
CA GLY A 80 12.00 -3.50 -7.08
C GLY A 80 10.69 -3.93 -7.76
N GLY A 81 10.78 -4.61 -8.90
CA GLY A 81 9.62 -5.12 -9.64
C GLY A 81 8.86 -6.24 -8.92
N ARG A 82 9.56 -7.13 -8.19
CA ARG A 82 8.93 -8.20 -7.40
C ARG A 82 8.15 -7.66 -6.20
N MET A 83 8.69 -6.65 -5.51
CA MET A 83 8.01 -6.01 -4.40
C MET A 83 6.76 -5.26 -4.88
N ALA A 84 6.89 -4.46 -5.95
CA ALA A 84 5.77 -3.73 -6.54
C ALA A 84 4.61 -4.65 -6.92
N THR A 85 4.93 -5.77 -7.57
CA THR A 85 3.93 -6.75 -8.00
C THR A 85 3.21 -7.37 -6.80
N GLY A 86 3.95 -7.75 -5.75
CA GLY A 86 3.33 -8.34 -4.57
C GLY A 86 2.59 -7.34 -3.68
N LEU A 87 3.05 -6.08 -3.58
CA LEU A 87 2.27 -5.00 -2.93
C LEU A 87 0.94 -4.79 -3.67
N LYS A 88 0.97 -4.73 -5.01
CA LYS A 88 -0.24 -4.66 -5.84
C LYS A 88 -1.19 -5.84 -5.58
N GLU A 89 -0.66 -7.06 -5.45
CA GLU A 89 -1.48 -8.23 -5.13
C GLU A 89 -2.09 -8.17 -3.73
N ILE A 90 -1.34 -7.75 -2.71
CA ILE A 90 -1.83 -7.59 -1.33
C ILE A 90 -2.96 -6.54 -1.31
N ILE A 91 -2.72 -5.39 -1.93
CA ILE A 91 -3.70 -4.31 -2.08
C ILE A 91 -4.96 -4.85 -2.76
N ARG A 92 -4.82 -5.52 -3.92
CA ARG A 92 -5.97 -6.07 -4.63
C ARG A 92 -6.72 -7.13 -3.83
N LYS A 93 -6.05 -7.95 -3.03
CA LYS A 93 -6.69 -9.03 -2.25
C LYS A 93 -7.40 -8.51 -1.00
N GLN A 94 -6.84 -7.50 -0.35
CA GLN A 94 -7.36 -6.98 0.91
C GLN A 94 -8.33 -5.81 0.71
N LEU A 95 -8.20 -5.06 -0.38
CA LEU A 95 -8.88 -3.78 -0.59
C LEU A 95 -9.87 -3.81 -1.79
N ALA A 96 -9.94 -4.91 -2.54
CA ALA A 96 -11.10 -5.25 -3.39
C ALA A 96 -12.13 -6.08 -2.59
#